data_AF-A0A534ZPU9-F1
#
_entry.id   AF-A0A534ZPU9-F1
#
_cell.length_a   1.000
_cell.length_b   1.000
_cell.length_c   1.000
_cell.angle_alpha   90.00
_cell.angle_beta   90.00
_cell.angle_gamma   90.00
#
_symmetry.space_group_name_H-M   'P 1'
#
loop_
_entity.id
_entity.type
_entity.pdbx_description
1 polymer ?
#
loop_
_entity_poly.entity_id
_entity_poly.type
_entity_poly.pdbx_seq_one_letter_code
_entity_poly.pdbx_strand_id
1 'polypeptide(L)'
;MTLRASDEEGLLRAAFRDAHGPRLNGFALLVTLGDQSLAAALAADALDEGTRQADALRHPERAAAWLRARVLKATPQRHPRRNGPRDEERRMALAAIGVDGLTFGTLASLTVKERAALVAGDLEGFAVLDLEVILGSGPRVAERHVSEARRKFFERQVAEDHAQFARIGRLGLRVREIVDQALTRNRR
;
A
#
# COMPACT_ATOMS: atom_id res chain seq x y z
N MET A 1 17.25 33.95 -24.93
CA MET A 1 17.29 32.52 -25.34
C MET A 1 15.92 31.96 -25.05
N THR A 2 15.00 31.99 -26.03
CA THR A 2 13.61 31.55 -25.87
C THR A 2 13.52 30.04 -26.12
N LEU A 3 13.06 29.28 -25.13
CA LEU A 3 12.75 27.87 -25.29
C LEU A 3 11.62 27.71 -26.31
N ARG A 4 11.67 26.68 -27.15
CA ARG A 4 10.55 26.38 -28.06
C ARG A 4 9.39 25.82 -27.21
N ALA A 5 8.15 26.10 -27.60
CA ALA A 5 6.95 25.62 -26.87
C ALA A 5 6.95 24.09 -26.65
N SER A 6 7.54 23.32 -27.57
CA SER A 6 7.75 21.86 -27.43
C SER A 6 8.68 21.47 -26.27
N ASP A 7 9.67 22.31 -25.99
CA ASP A 7 10.70 22.07 -24.97
C ASP A 7 10.14 22.45 -23.59
N GLU A 8 9.34 23.52 -23.52
CA GLU A 8 8.62 23.93 -22.31
C GLU A 8 7.59 22.88 -21.88
N GLU A 9 6.80 22.35 -22.83
CA GLU A 9 5.91 21.22 -22.54
C GLU A 9 6.69 20.02 -22.03
N GLY A 10 7.79 19.64 -22.68
CA GLY A 10 8.65 18.53 -22.25
C GLY A 10 9.14 18.67 -20.81
N LEU A 11 9.58 19.87 -20.42
CA LEU A 11 10.04 20.19 -19.07
C LEU A 11 8.92 20.12 -18.02
N LEU A 12 7.74 20.65 -18.33
CA LEU A 12 6.57 20.58 -17.44
C LEU A 12 6.15 19.13 -17.17
N ARG A 13 6.16 18.29 -18.22
CA ARG A 13 5.84 16.87 -18.10
C ARG A 13 6.86 16.09 -17.27
N ALA A 14 8.14 16.45 -17.35
CA ALA A 14 9.18 15.87 -16.52
C ALA A 14 9.01 16.29 -15.05
N ALA A 15 8.82 17.59 -14.80
CA ALA A 15 8.61 18.12 -13.46
C ALA A 15 7.38 17.51 -12.77
N PHE A 16 6.27 17.32 -13.50
CA PHE A 16 5.07 16.64 -12.98
C PHE A 16 5.36 15.20 -12.55
N ARG A 17 6.09 14.44 -13.39
CA ARG A 17 6.48 13.06 -13.08
C ARG A 17 7.43 12.98 -11.89
N ASP A 18 8.39 13.89 -11.79
CA ASP A 18 9.33 13.93 -10.67
C ASP A 18 8.62 14.29 -9.36
N ALA A 19 7.67 15.23 -9.39
CA ALA A 19 6.91 15.65 -8.22
C ALA A 19 5.99 14.55 -7.67
N HIS A 20 5.33 13.78 -8.54
CA HIS A 20 4.29 12.83 -8.13
C HIS A 20 4.72 11.36 -8.20
N GLY A 21 5.70 11.01 -9.01
CA GLY A 21 6.04 9.63 -9.37
C GLY A 21 6.44 8.75 -8.18
N PRO A 22 7.45 9.13 -7.36
CA PRO A 22 7.90 8.31 -6.24
C PRO A 22 6.77 8.01 -5.24
N ARG A 23 6.01 9.03 -4.85
CA ARG A 23 4.88 8.87 -3.92
C ARG A 23 3.74 8.08 -4.54
N LEU A 24 3.43 8.25 -5.83
CA LEU A 24 2.39 7.48 -6.49
C LEU A 24 2.75 6.00 -6.61
N ASN A 25 4.02 5.69 -6.90
CA ASN A 25 4.49 4.32 -6.93
C ASN A 25 4.42 3.65 -5.54
N GLY A 26 4.79 4.37 -4.48
CA GLY A 26 4.62 3.89 -3.10
C GLY A 26 3.15 3.59 -2.75
N PHE A 27 2.24 4.50 -3.09
CA PHE A 27 0.80 4.28 -2.95
C PHE A 27 0.34 3.02 -3.71
N ALA A 28 0.71 2.91 -4.98
CA ALA A 28 0.34 1.79 -5.83
C ALA A 28 0.85 0.46 -5.25
N LEU A 29 2.11 0.40 -4.77
CA LEU A 29 2.69 -0.78 -4.13
C LEU A 29 1.90 -1.22 -2.91
N LEU A 30 1.50 -0.29 -2.04
CA LEU A 30 0.71 -0.61 -0.85
C LEU A 30 -0.68 -1.11 -1.23
N VAL A 31 -1.34 -0.46 -2.20
CA VAL A 31 -2.68 -0.83 -2.67
C VAL A 31 -2.68 -2.19 -3.38
N THR A 32 -1.67 -2.51 -4.17
CA THR A 32 -1.50 -3.82 -4.84
C THR A 32 -0.88 -4.89 -3.92
N LEU A 33 -0.52 -4.51 -2.70
CA LEU A 33 0.15 -5.36 -1.72
C LEU A 33 1.42 -6.01 -2.30
N GLY A 34 2.35 -5.16 -2.74
CA GLY A 34 3.70 -5.55 -3.15
C GLY A 34 3.84 -6.13 -4.55
N ASP A 35 2.79 -6.14 -5.37
CA ASP A 35 2.93 -6.48 -6.79
C ASP A 35 3.60 -5.31 -7.52
N GLN A 36 4.93 -5.38 -7.66
CA GLN A 36 5.75 -4.30 -8.23
C GLN A 36 5.42 -4.03 -9.70
N SER A 37 5.26 -5.09 -10.50
CA SER A 37 4.96 -4.97 -11.93
C SER A 37 3.61 -4.30 -12.14
N LEU A 38 2.60 -4.72 -11.38
CA LEU A 38 1.28 -4.09 -11.44
C LEU A 38 1.30 -2.66 -10.91
N ALA A 39 1.97 -2.41 -9.77
CA ALA A 39 2.07 -1.07 -9.19
C ALA A 39 2.74 -0.07 -10.14
N ALA A 40 3.87 -0.47 -10.74
CA ALA A 40 4.59 0.35 -11.70
C ALA A 40 3.74 0.66 -12.95
N ALA A 41 3.05 -0.34 -13.49
CA ALA A 41 2.15 -0.15 -14.63
C ALA A 41 1.01 0.83 -14.29
N LEU A 42 0.34 0.64 -13.15
CA LEU A 42 -0.76 1.52 -12.72
C LEU A 42 -0.29 2.95 -12.46
N ALA A 43 0.87 3.13 -11.83
CA ALA A 43 1.45 4.44 -11.56
C ALA A 43 1.87 5.14 -12.86
N ALA A 44 2.50 4.41 -13.79
CA ALA A 44 2.87 4.93 -15.11
C ALA A 44 1.64 5.39 -15.91
N ASP A 45 0.61 4.54 -16.00
CA ASP A 45 -0.64 4.87 -16.70
C ASP A 45 -1.31 6.13 -16.11
N ALA A 46 -1.35 6.24 -14.79
CA ALA A 46 -1.91 7.39 -14.10
C ALA A 46 -1.09 8.67 -14.34
N LEU A 47 0.25 8.59 -14.30
CA LEU A 47 1.13 9.72 -14.60
C LEU A 47 0.99 10.17 -16.06
N ASP A 48 0.94 9.23 -17.00
CA ASP A 48 0.80 9.54 -18.42
C ASP A 48 -0.52 10.25 -18.72
N GLU A 49 -1.61 9.86 -18.06
CA GLU A 49 -2.89 10.55 -18.18
C GLU A 49 -2.90 11.91 -17.46
N GLY A 50 -2.34 11.98 -16.25
CA GLY A 50 -2.23 13.23 -15.49
C GLY A 50 -1.38 14.27 -16.21
N THR A 51 -0.31 13.82 -16.88
CA THR A 51 0.59 14.65 -17.68
C THR A 51 -0.14 15.29 -18.87
N ARG A 52 -1.09 14.59 -19.50
CA ARG A 52 -1.95 15.14 -20.57
C ARG A 52 -2.94 16.18 -20.07
N GLN A 53 -3.20 16.21 -18.76
CA GLN A 53 -4.14 17.11 -18.09
C GLN A 53 -3.43 18.06 -17.11
N ALA A 54 -2.11 18.22 -17.22
CA ALA A 54 -1.31 18.96 -16.25
C ALA A 54 -1.81 20.40 -16.02
N ASP A 55 -2.33 21.04 -17.06
CA ASP A 55 -2.94 22.37 -16.98
C ASP A 55 -4.24 22.42 -16.17
N ALA A 56 -5.01 21.34 -16.18
CA ALA A 56 -6.23 21.21 -15.36
C ALA A 56 -5.89 20.78 -13.91
N LEU A 57 -4.74 20.14 -13.71
CA LEU A 57 -4.24 19.63 -12.43
C LEU A 57 -3.17 20.54 -11.81
N ARG A 58 -3.32 21.86 -11.93
CA ARG A 58 -2.34 22.85 -11.42
C ARG A 58 -2.18 22.86 -9.89
N HIS A 59 -3.19 22.39 -9.16
CA HIS A 59 -3.12 22.28 -7.71
C HIS A 59 -2.47 20.95 -7.31
N PRO A 60 -1.27 20.96 -6.71
CA PRO A 60 -0.47 19.75 -6.51
C PRO A 60 -1.17 18.73 -5.61
N GLU A 61 -1.93 19.15 -4.60
CA GLU A 61 -2.68 18.27 -3.71
C GLU A 61 -3.83 17.58 -4.46
N ARG A 62 -4.59 18.34 -5.26
CA ARG A 62 -5.69 17.79 -6.08
C ARG A 62 -5.17 16.89 -7.19
N ALA A 63 -4.02 17.24 -7.78
CA ALA A 63 -3.33 16.39 -8.75
C ALA A 63 -2.94 15.05 -8.11
N ALA A 64 -2.36 15.09 -6.91
CA ALA A 64 -2.02 13.88 -6.17
C ALA A 64 -3.27 13.04 -5.89
N ALA A 65 -4.34 13.64 -5.36
CA ALA A 65 -5.61 12.95 -5.09
C ALA A 65 -6.20 12.29 -6.35
N TRP A 66 -6.22 13.02 -7.47
CA TRP A 66 -6.68 12.51 -8.75
C TRP A 66 -5.85 11.32 -9.24
N LEU A 67 -4.52 11.37 -9.11
CA LEU A 67 -3.64 10.26 -9.50
C LEU A 67 -3.89 9.00 -8.65
N ARG A 68 -4.10 9.15 -7.34
CA ARG A 68 -4.46 8.02 -6.45
C ARG A 68 -5.82 7.43 -6.83
N ALA A 69 -6.80 8.28 -7.12
CA ALA A 69 -8.10 7.84 -7.62
C ALA A 69 -7.95 7.01 -8.90
N ARG A 70 -7.05 7.42 -9.80
CA ARG A 70 -6.80 6.72 -11.06
C ARG A 70 -6.19 5.34 -10.85
N VAL A 71 -5.18 5.24 -9.99
CA VAL A 71 -4.57 3.96 -9.58
C VAL A 71 -5.62 3.05 -8.94
N LEU A 72 -6.40 3.56 -7.99
CA LEU A 72 -7.40 2.77 -7.28
C LEU A 72 -8.48 2.22 -8.24
N LYS A 73 -8.99 3.06 -9.13
CA LYS A 73 -9.99 2.69 -10.13
C LYS A 73 -9.49 1.60 -11.09
N ALA A 74 -8.22 1.64 -11.45
CA ALA A 74 -7.60 0.66 -12.35
C ALA A 74 -7.10 -0.60 -11.61
N THR A 75 -7.05 -0.59 -10.27
CA THR A 75 -6.60 -1.75 -9.49
C THR A 75 -7.68 -2.86 -9.48
N PRO A 76 -7.33 -4.11 -9.84
CA PRO A 76 -8.25 -5.23 -9.76
C PRO A 76 -8.75 -5.49 -8.33
N GLN A 77 -10.07 -5.63 -8.17
CA GLN A 77 -10.70 -5.78 -6.84
C GLN A 77 -10.65 -7.22 -6.28
N ARG A 78 -10.31 -8.22 -7.11
CA ARG A 78 -10.21 -9.64 -6.70
C ARG A 78 -8.74 -10.10 -6.77
N HIS A 79 -8.38 -10.98 -5.82
CA HIS A 79 -7.06 -11.59 -5.57
C HIS A 79 -6.34 -12.12 -6.84
N PRO A 80 -5.01 -12.27 -6.79
CA PRO A 80 -4.10 -12.00 -7.91
C PRO A 80 -4.35 -12.88 -9.13
N ARG A 81 -3.97 -12.34 -10.29
CA ARG A 81 -3.88 -13.08 -11.54
C ARG A 81 -3.15 -14.41 -11.27
N ARG A 82 -3.59 -15.50 -11.91
CA ARG A 82 -2.98 -16.84 -11.83
C ARG A 82 -1.44 -16.85 -12.05
N ASN A 83 -0.91 -15.78 -12.67
CA ASN A 83 0.51 -15.56 -12.95
C ASN A 83 1.11 -14.35 -12.19
N GLY A 84 0.53 -13.95 -11.06
CA GLY A 84 1.04 -12.87 -10.23
C GLY A 84 2.33 -13.25 -9.48
N PRO A 85 3.06 -12.26 -8.93
CA PRO A 85 4.29 -12.51 -8.18
C PRO A 85 4.03 -13.39 -6.97
N ARG A 86 5.06 -14.14 -6.59
CA ARG A 86 5.02 -14.98 -5.39
C ARG A 86 4.90 -14.12 -4.15
N ASP A 87 4.35 -14.74 -3.12
CA ASP A 87 4.06 -14.07 -1.87
C ASP A 87 5.33 -13.56 -1.15
N GLU A 88 6.47 -14.22 -1.35
CA GLU A 88 7.79 -13.79 -0.88
C GLU A 88 8.28 -12.54 -1.61
N GLU A 89 8.15 -12.50 -2.94
CA GLU A 89 8.53 -11.33 -3.76
C GLU A 89 7.73 -10.09 -3.35
N ARG A 90 6.43 -10.27 -3.08
CA ARG A 90 5.55 -9.20 -2.60
C ARG A 90 5.96 -8.67 -1.22
N ARG A 91 6.37 -9.56 -0.32
CA ARG A 91 6.91 -9.19 1.00
C ARG A 91 8.22 -8.42 0.86
N MET A 92 9.15 -8.90 0.03
CA MET A 92 10.42 -8.21 -0.22
C MET A 92 10.20 -6.81 -0.80
N ALA A 93 9.27 -6.67 -1.75
CA ALA A 93 8.93 -5.39 -2.35
C ALA A 93 8.44 -4.37 -1.33
N LEU A 94 7.58 -4.79 -0.39
CA LEU A 94 7.07 -3.92 0.66
C LEU A 94 8.09 -3.70 1.79
N ALA A 95 8.93 -4.68 2.10
CA ALA A 95 10.03 -4.53 3.05
C ALA A 95 11.04 -3.46 2.60
N ALA A 96 11.27 -3.33 1.28
CA ALA A 96 12.12 -2.28 0.73
C ALA A 96 11.61 -0.84 1.01
N ILE A 97 10.33 -0.68 1.35
CA ILE A 97 9.74 0.61 1.77
C ILE A 97 9.40 0.63 3.28
N GLY A 98 9.94 -0.31 4.06
CA GLY A 98 9.83 -0.34 5.52
C GLY A 98 8.62 -1.10 6.08
N VAL A 99 7.87 -1.84 5.26
CA VAL A 99 6.75 -2.66 5.73
C VAL A 99 7.28 -4.00 6.25
N ASP A 100 7.09 -4.25 7.55
CA ASP A 100 7.45 -5.52 8.17
C ASP A 100 6.44 -6.66 7.88
N GLY A 101 6.77 -7.86 8.33
CA GLY A 101 5.94 -9.05 8.09
C GLY A 101 4.55 -8.99 8.75
N LEU A 102 4.44 -8.36 9.92
CA LEU A 102 3.19 -8.19 10.65
C LEU A 102 2.28 -7.20 9.92
N THR A 103 2.82 -6.04 9.56
CA THR A 103 2.15 -5.02 8.74
C THR A 103 1.73 -5.58 7.39
N PHE A 104 2.58 -6.37 6.74
CA PHE A 104 2.22 -7.07 5.51
C PHE A 104 1.00 -7.99 5.72
N GLY A 105 1.03 -8.84 6.75
CA GLY A 105 -0.08 -9.76 7.08
C GLY A 105 -1.38 -9.00 7.30
N THR A 106 -1.33 -7.92 8.09
CA THR A 106 -2.47 -7.06 8.33
C THR A 106 -2.97 -6.39 7.04
N LEU A 107 -2.10 -5.82 6.20
CA LEU A 107 -2.49 -5.20 4.91
C LEU A 107 -3.07 -6.22 3.93
N ALA A 108 -2.53 -7.45 3.90
CA ALA A 108 -3.01 -8.54 3.05
C ALA A 108 -4.47 -8.90 3.33
N SER A 109 -4.86 -8.68 4.58
CA SER A 109 -6.14 -9.05 5.12
C SER A 109 -7.24 -7.99 4.86
N LEU A 110 -6.85 -6.80 4.40
CA LEU A 110 -7.73 -5.72 3.97
C LEU A 110 -8.09 -5.85 2.48
N THR A 111 -9.24 -5.30 2.09
CA THR A 111 -9.59 -5.11 0.68
C THR A 111 -8.73 -4.01 0.05
N VAL A 112 -8.70 -3.96 -1.29
CA VAL A 112 -8.01 -2.91 -2.05
C VAL A 112 -8.48 -1.51 -1.62
N LYS A 113 -9.80 -1.31 -1.48
CA LYS A 113 -10.38 -0.03 -1.08
C LYS A 113 -10.01 0.34 0.36
N GLU A 114 -10.00 -0.62 1.28
CA GLU A 114 -9.58 -0.38 2.67
C GLU A 114 -8.08 -0.04 2.76
N ARG A 115 -7.21 -0.72 2.00
CA ARG A 115 -5.80 -0.33 1.91
C ARG A 115 -5.66 1.09 1.38
N ALA A 116 -6.36 1.43 0.30
CA ALA A 116 -6.30 2.78 -0.27
C ALA A 116 -6.80 3.85 0.73
N ALA A 117 -7.89 3.59 1.46
CA ALA A 117 -8.39 4.50 2.49
C ALA A 117 -7.39 4.68 3.63
N LEU A 118 -6.79 3.59 4.13
CA LEU A 118 -5.78 3.65 5.18
C LEU A 118 -4.54 4.44 4.72
N VAL A 119 -4.01 4.14 3.55
CA VAL A 119 -2.80 4.80 3.03
C VAL A 119 -3.06 6.28 2.74
N ALA A 120 -4.14 6.61 2.04
CA ALA A 120 -4.45 8.00 1.70
C ALA A 120 -4.78 8.85 2.94
N GLY A 121 -5.54 8.29 3.88
CA GLY A 121 -5.99 9.03 5.06
C GLY A 121 -4.94 9.10 6.17
N ASP A 122 -4.33 7.98 6.53
CA ASP A 122 -3.49 7.87 7.73
C ASP A 122 -1.99 8.04 7.41
N LEU A 123 -1.52 7.56 6.25
CA LEU A 123 -0.10 7.66 5.87
C LEU A 123 0.22 8.92 5.05
N GLU A 124 -0.63 9.26 4.08
CA GLU A 124 -0.42 10.42 3.21
C GLU A 124 -1.12 11.70 3.71
N GLY A 125 -2.05 11.57 4.66
CA GLY A 125 -2.68 12.71 5.34
C GLY A 125 -3.58 13.57 4.45
N PHE A 126 -4.21 12.99 3.43
CA PHE A 126 -5.10 13.75 2.54
C PHE A 126 -6.27 14.35 3.29
N ALA A 127 -6.65 15.57 2.90
CA ALA A 127 -7.85 16.22 3.40
C ALA A 127 -9.11 15.46 2.95
N VAL A 128 -10.22 15.64 3.69
CA VAL A 128 -11.49 14.94 3.45
C VAL A 128 -11.98 15.09 2.01
N LEU A 129 -11.92 16.30 1.45
CA LEU A 129 -12.33 16.58 0.06
C LEU A 129 -11.49 15.81 -0.97
N ASP A 130 -10.20 15.61 -0.69
CA ASP A 130 -9.32 14.83 -1.57
C ASP A 130 -9.56 13.33 -1.40
N LEU A 131 -9.86 12.87 -0.18
CA LEU A 131 -10.27 11.49 0.08
C LEU A 131 -11.57 11.13 -0.64
N GLU A 132 -12.50 12.07 -0.82
CA GLU A 132 -13.70 11.86 -1.64
C GLU A 132 -13.35 11.52 -3.09
N VAL A 133 -12.41 12.27 -3.66
CA VAL A 133 -11.91 12.06 -5.02
C VAL A 133 -11.24 10.69 -5.12
N ILE A 134 -10.36 10.37 -4.17
CA ILE A 134 -9.62 9.10 -4.15
C ILE A 134 -10.56 7.90 -4.04
N LEU A 135 -11.50 7.94 -3.09
CA LEU A 135 -12.35 6.79 -2.75
C LEU A 135 -13.65 6.72 -3.57
N GLY A 136 -13.94 7.75 -4.37
CA GLY A 136 -15.14 7.84 -5.19
C GLY A 136 -16.43 7.83 -4.38
N SER A 137 -16.43 8.48 -3.20
CA SER A 137 -17.55 8.50 -2.26
C SER A 137 -17.67 9.86 -1.58
N GLY A 138 -18.87 10.22 -1.09
CA GLY A 138 -19.06 11.50 -0.39
C GLY A 138 -18.26 11.62 0.94
N PRO A 139 -18.15 12.84 1.51
CA PRO A 139 -17.21 13.19 2.58
C PRO A 139 -17.28 12.27 3.79
N ARG A 140 -18.49 12.15 4.33
CA ARG A 140 -18.76 11.35 5.53
C ARG A 140 -18.50 9.86 5.31
N VAL A 141 -18.68 9.39 4.07
CA VAL A 141 -18.44 7.99 3.70
C VAL A 141 -16.94 7.75 3.55
N ALA A 142 -16.20 8.70 2.98
CA ALA A 142 -14.74 8.63 2.90
C ALA A 142 -14.10 8.61 4.30
N GLU A 143 -14.49 9.52 5.20
CA GLU A 143 -14.02 9.54 6.60
C GLU A 143 -14.35 8.25 7.34
N ARG A 144 -15.57 7.71 7.14
CA ARG A 144 -15.97 6.42 7.71
C ARG A 144 -15.09 5.30 7.18
N HIS A 145 -14.82 5.24 5.87
CA HIS A 145 -13.94 4.24 5.29
C HIS A 145 -12.53 4.28 5.87
N VAL A 146 -11.96 5.48 6.05
CA VAL A 146 -10.64 5.64 6.70
C VAL A 146 -10.69 5.14 8.14
N SER A 147 -11.70 5.58 8.92
CA SER A 147 -11.87 5.19 10.33
C SER A 147 -12.05 3.68 10.49
N GLU A 148 -12.84 3.05 9.62
CA GLU A 148 -13.07 1.61 9.62
C GLU A 148 -11.81 0.83 9.21
N ALA A 149 -11.10 1.28 8.17
CA ALA A 149 -9.85 0.64 7.74
C ALA A 149 -8.78 0.72 8.85
N ARG A 150 -8.65 1.89 9.49
CA ARG A 150 -7.76 2.11 10.64
C ARG A 150 -8.12 1.20 11.81
N ARG A 151 -9.39 1.15 12.19
CA ARG A 151 -9.87 0.26 13.27
C ARG A 151 -9.55 -1.20 12.97
N LYS A 152 -9.88 -1.69 11.76
CA LYS A 152 -9.59 -3.07 11.35
C LYS A 152 -8.09 -3.37 11.34
N PHE A 153 -7.28 -2.41 10.91
CA PHE A 153 -5.82 -2.55 10.91
C PHE A 153 -5.30 -2.74 12.33
N PHE A 154 -5.69 -1.88 13.28
CA PHE A 154 -5.27 -2.00 14.68
C PHE A 154 -5.81 -3.27 15.36
N GLU A 155 -7.08 -3.60 15.17
CA GLU A 155 -7.68 -4.82 15.74
C GLU A 155 -6.92 -6.07 15.29
N ARG A 156 -6.47 -6.11 14.03
CA ARG A 156 -5.71 -7.24 13.48
C ARG A 156 -4.25 -7.25 13.91
N GLN A 157 -3.59 -6.10 13.97
CA GLN A 157 -2.24 -5.98 14.52
C GLN A 157 -2.16 -6.55 15.93
N VAL A 158 -3.08 -6.15 16.82
CA VAL A 158 -3.13 -6.64 18.21
C VAL A 158 -3.40 -8.15 18.24
N ALA A 159 -4.33 -8.65 17.41
CA ALA A 159 -4.64 -10.07 17.35
C ALA A 159 -3.46 -10.92 16.83
N GLU A 160 -2.74 -10.44 15.81
CA GLU A 160 -1.56 -11.12 15.25
C GLU A 160 -0.39 -11.11 16.22
N ASP A 161 -0.14 -10.00 16.92
CA ASP A 161 0.89 -9.90 17.95
C ASP A 161 0.63 -10.86 19.12
N HIS A 162 -0.61 -10.89 19.62
CA HIS A 162 -1.04 -11.87 20.64
C HIS A 162 -0.86 -13.32 20.17
N ALA A 163 -1.21 -13.62 18.91
CA ALA A 163 -1.06 -14.95 18.34
C ALA A 163 0.43 -15.35 18.18
N GLN A 164 1.29 -14.39 17.82
CA GLN A 164 2.73 -14.58 17.73
C GLN A 164 3.34 -14.87 19.11
N PHE A 165 2.97 -14.09 20.12
CA PHE A 165 3.41 -14.31 21.50
C PHE A 165 3.01 -15.71 22.02
N ALA A 166 1.76 -16.11 21.80
CA ALA A 166 1.28 -17.45 22.16
C ALA A 166 2.04 -18.58 21.44
N ARG A 167 2.42 -18.38 20.16
CA ARG A 167 3.21 -19.36 19.40
C ARG A 167 4.62 -19.52 19.96
N ILE A 168 5.29 -18.42 20.32
CA ILE A 168 6.61 -18.44 20.96
C ILE A 168 6.54 -19.19 22.30
N GLY A 169 5.52 -18.91 23.11
CA GLY A 169 5.30 -19.62 24.38
C GLY A 169 5.15 -21.14 24.19
N ARG A 170 4.37 -21.58 23.19
CA ARG A 170 4.21 -23.01 22.87
C ARG A 170 5.52 -23.66 22.39
N LEU A 171 6.32 -22.96 21.59
CA LEU A 171 7.62 -23.47 21.15
C LEU A 171 8.56 -23.67 22.35
N GLY A 172 8.59 -22.71 23.27
CA GLY A 172 9.39 -22.83 24.50
C GLY A 172 8.96 -23.98 25.41
N LEU A 173 7.67 -24.30 25.47
CA LEU A 173 7.18 -25.51 26.14
C LEU A 173 7.64 -26.77 25.41
N ARG A 174 7.54 -26.80 24.09
CA ARG A 174 7.93 -27.96 23.28
C ARG A 174 9.43 -28.25 23.35
N VAL A 175 10.27 -27.22 23.32
CA VAL A 175 11.73 -27.36 23.47
C VAL A 175 12.06 -27.97 24.83
N ARG A 176 11.40 -27.51 25.90
CA ARG A 176 11.58 -28.09 27.24
C ARG A 176 11.19 -29.56 27.29
N GLU A 177 10.03 -29.93 26.74
CA GLU A 177 9.61 -31.34 26.66
C GLU A 177 10.65 -32.22 25.95
N ILE A 178 11.21 -31.75 24.83
CA ILE A 178 12.22 -32.48 24.06
C ILE A 178 13.51 -32.65 24.87
N VAL A 179 13.95 -31.58 25.55
CA VAL A 179 15.15 -31.63 26.42
C VAL A 179 14.94 -32.61 27.57
N ASP A 180 13.79 -32.56 28.24
CA ASP A 180 13.46 -33.48 29.35
C ASP A 180 13.44 -34.94 28.90
N GLN A 181 12.88 -35.21 27.71
CA GLN A 181 12.86 -36.56 27.11
C GLN A 181 14.27 -37.05 26.72
N ALA A 182 15.13 -36.16 26.23
CA ALA A 182 16.51 -36.49 25.89
C ALA A 182 17.35 -36.81 27.13
N LEU A 183 17.22 -36.01 28.20
CA LEU A 183 17.94 -36.21 29.46
C LEU A 183 17.49 -37.47 30.22
N THR A 184 16.21 -37.84 30.13
CA THR A 184 15.69 -39.07 30.75
C THR A 184 16.08 -40.34 29.97
N ARG A 185 16.21 -40.27 28.64
CA ARG A 185 16.69 -41.40 27.82
C ARG A 185 18.18 -41.69 28.02
N ASN A 186 19.01 -40.69 28.29
CA ASN A 186 20.45 -40.84 28.49
C ASN A 186 20.86 -41.37 29.89
N ARG A 187 19.89 -41.63 30.78
CA ARG A 187 20.11 -42.17 32.14
C ARG A 187 19.77 -43.67 32.27
N ARG A 188 19.43 -44.35 31.17
CA ARG A 188 19.23 -45.80 31.09
C ARG A 188 20.36 -46.41 30.27
#